data_AF-A0A6A7RU78-F1
#
_entry.id   AF-A0A6A7RU78-F1
#
_cell.length_a   1.000
_cell.length_b   1.000
_cell.length_c   1.000
_cell.angle_alpha   90.00
_cell.angle_beta   90.00
_cell.angle_gamma   90.00
#
_symmetry.space_group_name_H-M   'P 1'
#
loop_
_entity.id
_entity.type
_entity.pdbx_description
1 polymer ?
#
loop_
_entity_poly.entity_id
_entity_poly.type
_entity_poly.pdbx_seq_one_letter_code
_entity_poly.pdbx_strand_id
1 'polypeptide(L)'
;MTLKARINEDVKAAMRARDAKTLGPLRLLMAAIKQKEVDERITLDDDAIVAVIGKMLKQRRDSITPYAAAGRVDMSEVSRLVKMRLVAGA
;
A
#
# COMPACT_ATOMS: atom_id res chain seq x y z
N MET A 1 -7.24 5.50 -15.24
CA MET A 1 -5.99 4.86 -14.78
C MET A 1 -6.34 3.97 -13.59
N THR A 2 -5.96 2.68 -13.59
CA THR A 2 -6.31 1.74 -12.50
C THR A 2 -5.56 2.06 -11.22
N LEU A 3 -6.08 1.64 -10.06
CA LEU A 3 -5.42 1.84 -8.77
C LEU A 3 -4.04 1.16 -8.72
N LYS A 4 -3.92 -0.03 -9.33
CA LYS A 4 -2.63 -0.73 -9.47
C LYS A 4 -1.60 0.09 -10.25
N ALA A 5 -2.01 0.70 -11.35
CA ALA A 5 -1.13 1.55 -12.14
C ALA A 5 -0.67 2.77 -11.33
N ARG A 6 -1.58 3.38 -10.55
CA ARG A 6 -1.26 4.52 -9.68
C ARG A 6 -0.24 4.17 -8.60
N ILE A 7 -0.44 3.04 -7.91
CA ILE A 7 0.51 2.55 -6.91
C ILE A 7 1.92 2.35 -7.52
N ASN A 8 1.99 1.87 -8.77
CA ASN A 8 3.27 1.71 -9.46
C ASN A 8 3.93 3.05 -9.80
N GLU A 9 3.15 4.09 -10.13
CA GLU A 9 3.68 5.45 -10.29
C GLU A 9 4.18 6.03 -8.97
N ASP A 10 3.47 5.82 -7.87
CA ASP A 10 3.88 6.24 -6.53
C ASP A 10 5.19 5.57 -6.11
N VAL A 11 5.38 4.29 -6.45
CA VAL A 11 6.67 3.59 -6.24
C VAL A 11 7.78 4.32 -6.99
N LYS A 12 7.57 4.66 -8.28
CA LYS A 12 8.56 5.39 -9.08
C LYS A 12 8.81 6.79 -8.51
N ALA A 13 7.79 7.48 -8.03
CA ALA A 13 7.92 8.80 -7.41
C ALA A 13 8.74 8.70 -6.11
N ALA A 14 8.43 7.76 -5.22
CA ALA A 14 9.18 7.51 -3.99
C ALA A 14 10.64 7.12 -4.27
N MET A 15 10.91 6.34 -5.32
CA MET A 15 12.27 6.03 -5.76
C MET A 15 13.04 7.29 -6.19
N ARG A 16 12.42 8.18 -6.99
CA ARG A 16 13.05 9.44 -7.42
C ARG A 16 13.30 10.39 -6.26
N ALA A 17 12.34 10.49 -5.34
CA ALA A 17 12.45 11.30 -4.14
C ALA A 17 13.39 10.72 -3.07
N ARG A 18 13.88 9.48 -3.26
CA ARG A 18 14.63 8.71 -2.26
C ARG A 18 13.90 8.60 -0.92
N ASP A 19 12.57 8.58 -0.97
CA ASP A 19 11.72 8.47 0.21
C ASP A 19 11.61 7.01 0.64
N ALA A 20 12.56 6.57 1.45
CA ALA A 20 12.61 5.21 1.96
C ALA A 20 11.39 4.86 2.85
N LYS A 21 10.81 5.86 3.54
CA LYS A 21 9.66 5.65 4.43
C LYS A 21 8.42 5.28 3.64
N THR A 22 8.23 5.87 2.46
CA THR A 22 7.10 5.59 1.57
C THR A 22 7.39 4.40 0.64
N LEU A 23 8.64 4.26 0.16
CA LEU A 23 9.02 3.24 -0.82
C LEU A 23 8.87 1.80 -0.30
N GLY A 24 9.31 1.53 0.93
CA GLY A 24 9.22 0.19 1.52
C GLY A 24 7.77 -0.33 1.60
N PRO A 25 6.85 0.43 2.23
CA PRO A 25 5.41 0.17 2.23
C PRO A 25 4.79 -0.07 0.86
N LEU A 26 5.06 0.77 -0.13
CA LEU A 26 4.48 0.64 -1.47
C LEU A 26 4.96 -0.64 -2.18
N ARG A 27 6.24 -1.01 -2.02
CA ARG A 27 6.77 -2.28 -2.55
C ARG A 27 6.12 -3.50 -1.91
N LEU A 28 5.91 -3.46 -0.60
CA LEU A 28 5.20 -4.53 0.12
C LEU A 28 3.74 -4.66 -0.36
N LEU A 29 3.06 -3.54 -0.61
CA LEU A 29 1.70 -3.54 -1.16
C LEU A 29 1.67 -4.15 -2.56
N MET A 30 2.59 -3.76 -3.45
CA MET A 30 2.70 -4.35 -4.78
C MET A 30 2.96 -5.87 -4.73
N ALA A 31 3.81 -6.32 -3.80
CA ALA A 31 4.08 -7.73 -3.62
C ALA A 31 2.82 -8.49 -3.15
N ALA A 32 2.07 -7.94 -2.20
CA ALA A 32 0.83 -8.56 -1.70
C ALA A 32 -0.26 -8.63 -2.78
N ILE A 33 -0.40 -7.58 -3.60
CA ILE A 33 -1.30 -7.57 -4.77
C ILE A 33 -0.90 -8.68 -5.74
N LYS A 34 0.38 -8.71 -6.15
CA LYS A 34 0.89 -9.70 -7.09
C LYS A 34 0.75 -11.13 -6.57
N GLN A 35 1.03 -11.34 -5.28
CA GLN A 35 0.87 -12.65 -4.65
C GLN A 35 -0.58 -13.13 -4.74
N LYS A 36 -1.55 -12.27 -4.38
CA LYS A 36 -2.97 -12.62 -4.46
C LYS A 36 -3.41 -12.94 -5.90
N GLU A 37 -2.96 -12.15 -6.88
CA GLU A 37 -3.23 -12.42 -8.30
C GLU A 37 -2.68 -13.77 -8.76
N VAL A 38 -1.47 -14.14 -8.30
CA VAL A 38 -0.84 -15.42 -8.64
C VAL A 38 -1.56 -16.58 -7.96
N ASP A 39 -1.84 -16.46 -6.67
CA ASP A 39 -2.47 -17.51 -5.86
C ASP A 39 -3.89 -17.81 -6.35
N GLU A 40 -4.66 -16.76 -6.67
CA GLU A 40 -6.06 -16.88 -7.12
C GLU A 40 -6.19 -16.96 -8.65
N ARG A 41 -5.09 -16.78 -9.40
CA ARG A 41 -5.06 -16.71 -10.88
C ARG A 41 -6.04 -15.70 -11.47
N ILE A 42 -6.17 -14.54 -10.81
CA ILE A 42 -7.04 -13.44 -11.23
C ILE A 42 -6.23 -12.16 -11.42
N THR A 43 -6.83 -11.16 -12.06
CA THR A 43 -6.39 -9.77 -11.95
C THR A 43 -7.27 -9.07 -10.94
N LEU A 44 -6.67 -8.38 -9.96
CA LEU A 44 -7.47 -7.64 -8.98
C LEU A 44 -8.01 -6.35 -9.62
N ASP A 45 -9.30 -6.11 -9.40
CA ASP A 45 -9.90 -4.80 -9.62
C ASP A 45 -9.55 -3.85 -8.47
N ASP A 46 -9.96 -2.59 -8.61
CA ASP A 46 -9.63 -1.55 -7.66
C ASP A 46 -10.23 -1.82 -6.26
N ASP A 47 -11.43 -2.41 -6.19
CA ASP A 47 -12.08 -2.77 -4.93
C ASP A 47 -11.34 -3.89 -4.19
N ALA A 48 -10.90 -4.92 -4.90
CA ALA A 48 -10.11 -5.98 -4.32
C ALA A 48 -8.73 -5.49 -3.87
N ILE A 49 -8.14 -4.52 -4.58
CA ILE A 49 -6.90 -3.85 -4.14
C ILE A 49 -7.13 -3.05 -2.85
N VAL A 50 -8.24 -2.32 -2.73
CA VAL A 50 -8.62 -1.61 -1.49
C VAL A 50 -8.76 -2.59 -0.32
N ALA A 51 -9.35 -3.77 -0.55
CA ALA A 51 -9.43 -4.81 0.47
C ALA A 51 -8.05 -5.33 0.91
N VAL A 52 -7.11 -5.50 -0.02
CA VAL A 52 -5.72 -5.87 0.30
C VAL A 52 -5.04 -4.80 1.17
N ILE A 53 -5.21 -3.52 0.82
CA ILE A 53 -4.69 -2.39 1.62
C ILE A 53 -5.26 -2.44 3.03
N GLY A 54 -6.58 -2.61 3.17
CA GLY A 54 -7.24 -2.72 4.48
C GLY A 54 -6.69 -3.86 5.34
N LYS A 55 -6.47 -5.04 4.75
CA LYS A 55 -5.87 -6.20 5.42
C LYS A 55 -4.45 -5.89 5.90
N MET A 56 -3.62 -5.27 5.07
CA MET A 56 -2.25 -4.91 5.44
C MET A 56 -2.17 -3.87 6.55
N LEU A 57 -3.08 -2.89 6.56
CA LEU A 57 -3.19 -1.90 7.63
C LEU A 57 -3.57 -2.55 8.96
N LYS A 58 -4.54 -3.48 8.93
CA LYS A 58 -4.95 -4.25 10.10
C LYS A 58 -3.81 -5.13 10.63
N GLN A 59 -3.16 -5.90 9.76
CA GLN A 59 -2.01 -6.74 10.13
C GLN A 59 -0.90 -5.93 10.78
N ARG A 60 -0.58 -4.74 10.26
CA ARG A 60 0.38 -3.85 10.95
C ARG A 60 -0.13 -3.41 12.30
N ARG A 61 -1.37 -2.92 12.42
CA ARG A 61 -1.94 -2.48 13.71
C ARG A 61 -1.92 -3.60 14.77
N ASP A 62 -2.16 -4.83 14.34
CA ASP A 62 -2.17 -5.98 15.22
C ASP A 62 -0.74 -6.42 15.59
N SER A 63 0.21 -6.42 14.63
CA SER A 63 1.66 -6.66 14.89
C SER A 63 2.34 -5.57 15.73
N ILE A 64 1.69 -4.41 15.84
CA ILE A 64 2.13 -3.27 16.63
C ILE A 64 1.92 -3.49 18.14
N THR A 65 1.08 -4.45 18.52
CA THR A 65 0.61 -4.62 19.91
C THR A 65 1.64 -5.28 20.85
N PRO A 66 2.75 -5.93 20.40
CA PRO A 66 3.89 -6.24 21.28
C PRO A 66 5.14 -5.35 21.10
N TYR A 67 5.30 -4.66 19.97
CA TYR A 67 6.54 -3.93 19.60
C TYR A 67 6.31 -2.41 19.49
N ALA A 68 5.83 -1.78 20.55
CA ALA A 68 5.67 -0.32 20.62
C ALA A 68 6.98 0.45 20.92
N ALA A 69 8.14 -0.21 21.02
CA ALA A 69 9.36 0.43 21.52
C ALA A 69 10.36 0.98 20.48
N ALA A 70 10.23 0.75 19.16
CA ALA A 70 11.23 1.27 18.22
C ALA A 70 10.68 1.61 16.82
N GLY A 71 10.56 2.91 16.55
CA GLY A 71 10.63 3.54 15.21
C GLY A 71 9.85 2.87 14.08
N ARG A 72 8.56 3.18 13.95
CA ARG A 72 7.70 2.59 12.92
C ARG A 72 7.75 3.30 11.58
N VAL A 73 7.82 2.49 10.54
CA VAL A 73 7.49 2.82 9.16
C VAL A 73 5.98 3.07 9.05
N ASP A 74 5.59 4.30 8.74
CA ASP A 74 4.20 4.75 8.77
C ASP A 74 3.44 4.40 7.48
N MET A 75 2.66 3.34 7.53
CA MET A 75 1.72 2.95 6.47
C MET A 75 0.46 3.83 6.43
N SER A 76 0.26 4.68 7.44
CA SER A 76 -0.84 5.65 7.44
C SER A 76 -0.67 6.66 6.30
N GLU A 77 0.56 6.95 5.89
CA GLU A 77 0.85 7.88 4.81
C GLU A 77 0.52 7.31 3.43
N VAL A 78 0.78 6.02 3.18
CA VAL A 78 0.33 5.32 1.96
C VAL A 78 -1.20 5.28 1.88
N SER A 79 -1.86 4.94 2.99
CA SER A 79 -3.32 4.96 3.04
C SER A 79 -3.88 6.37 2.86
N ARG A 80 -3.26 7.38 3.49
CA ARG A 80 -3.68 8.79 3.39
C ARG A 80 -3.43 9.36 2.00
N LEU A 81 -2.33 9.02 1.33
CA LEU A 81 -2.04 9.40 -0.06
C LEU A 81 -3.08 8.81 -1.01
N VAL A 82 -3.37 7.51 -0.89
CA VAL A 82 -4.39 6.84 -1.70
C VAL A 82 -5.78 7.44 -1.41
N LYS A 83 -6.12 7.68 -0.13
CA LYS A 83 -7.44 8.19 0.28
C LYS A 83 -7.66 9.66 -0.05
N MET A 84 -6.68 10.55 0.17
CA MET A 84 -6.77 11.98 -0.24
C MET A 84 -6.93 12.13 -1.75
N ARG A 85 -6.26 11.29 -2.56
CA ARG A 85 -6.32 11.38 -4.03
C ARG A 85 -7.38 10.50 -4.69
N LEU A 86 -8.16 9.75 -3.92
CA LEU A 86 -9.46 9.23 -4.36
C LEU A 86 -10.56 10.29 -4.18
N VAL A 87 -10.47 11.12 -3.14
CA VAL A 87 -11.41 12.22 -2.88
C VAL A 87 -11.17 13.44 -3.79
N ALA A 88 -9.91 13.72 -4.17
CA ALA A 88 -9.58 14.84 -5.07
C ALA A 88 -9.82 14.56 -6.58
N GLY A 89 -10.40 13.41 -6.92
CA GLY A 89 -10.69 12.99 -8.30
C GLY A 89 -12.17 12.72 -8.58
N ALA A 90 -13.07 13.31 -7.77
CA ALA A 90 -14.50 13.36 -8.01
C ALA A 90 -14.90 14.79 -8.39
#